data_AF-T0PHU5-F1
#
_entry.id   AF-T0PHU5-F1
#
_cell.length_a   1.000
_cell.length_b   1.000
_cell.length_c   1.000
_cell.angle_alpha   90.00
_cell.angle_beta   90.00
_cell.angle_gamma   90.00
#
_symmetry.space_group_name_H-M   'P 1'
#
loop_
_entity.id
_entity.type
_entity.pdbx_description
1 polymer ?
#
loop_
_entity_poly.entity_id
_entity_poly.type
_entity_poly.pdbx_seq_one_letter_code
_entity_poly.pdbx_strand_id
1 'polypeptide(L)'
;MGNTIAQLAQDHKWAQVAERIEARAVEDVNVTTGHLDWTTLSLASWEGQLDIVHLLLRFKHIRVDQPNLDGMTPLHEAAKHGHLEVARALIDAGANPHATNNEGNKPLALANGSEMSEFLTTCMLPVGVCAERHEWHEVKRRVTRRLLSDVNASFGERGWCLLSYCAIHDQVELVDLLVRYKDICVDHANVDGMTALHEAAKHNHLQVLSILVRAGADQSLLNTSGATPVDLATMDGRALLELAPPVVMAPAEVHQCPHCTYENPRRDGACAMCKMDMQTSEDAVAALMERIALMEEATLCTICEERPKDTVFTCGHETCMTCAQQMTSCPNCRKPITARIRRFV
;
A
#
# COMPACT_ATOMS: atom_id res chain seq x y z
N MET A 1 -27.56 -17.27 16.66
CA MET A 1 -26.76 -16.43 15.74
C MET A 1 -26.64 -15.08 16.42
N GLY A 2 -25.41 -14.65 16.73
CA GLY A 2 -25.16 -13.37 17.42
C GLY A 2 -25.27 -12.20 16.43
N ASN A 3 -25.43 -10.98 16.97
CA ASN A 3 -25.46 -9.76 16.17
C ASN A 3 -24.16 -9.62 15.36
N THR A 4 -24.27 -9.11 14.12
CA THR A 4 -23.10 -8.75 13.32
C THR A 4 -22.36 -7.56 13.94
N ILE A 5 -21.10 -7.34 13.56
CA ILE A 5 -20.35 -6.16 14.05
C ILE A 5 -21.01 -4.84 13.62
N ALA A 6 -21.69 -4.80 12.47
CA ALA A 6 -22.43 -3.63 12.03
C ALA A 6 -23.65 -3.37 12.92
N GLN A 7 -24.42 -4.41 13.27
CA GLN A 7 -25.55 -4.29 14.21
C GLN A 7 -25.08 -3.85 15.61
N LEU A 8 -23.96 -4.37 16.09
CA LEU A 8 -23.38 -3.93 17.36
C LEU A 8 -22.94 -2.46 17.31
N ALA A 9 -22.33 -2.02 16.21
CA ALA A 9 -21.97 -0.62 15.99
C ALA A 9 -23.20 0.29 15.94
N GLN A 10 -24.29 -0.15 15.29
CA GLN A 10 -25.55 0.60 15.24
C GLN A 10 -26.21 0.75 16.62
N ASP A 11 -26.00 -0.23 17.50
CA ASP A 11 -26.41 -0.19 18.90
C ASP A 11 -25.42 0.58 19.80
N HIS A 12 -24.40 1.25 19.24
CA HIS A 12 -23.30 1.91 19.96
C HIS A 12 -22.48 0.99 20.90
N LYS A 13 -22.45 -0.32 20.64
CA LYS A 13 -21.74 -1.32 21.46
C LYS A 13 -20.28 -1.50 21.02
N TRP A 14 -19.52 -0.40 21.00
CA TRP A 14 -18.15 -0.36 20.46
C TRP A 14 -17.17 -1.32 21.14
N ALA A 15 -17.28 -1.53 22.45
CA ALA A 15 -16.45 -2.50 23.17
C ALA A 15 -16.65 -3.95 22.65
N GLN A 16 -17.90 -4.32 22.32
CA GLN A 16 -18.21 -5.65 21.77
C GLN A 16 -17.76 -5.75 20.30
N VAL A 17 -17.81 -4.65 19.54
CA VAL A 17 -17.24 -4.59 18.19
C VAL A 17 -15.74 -4.88 18.25
N ALA A 18 -15.00 -4.19 19.13
CA ALA A 18 -13.57 -4.40 19.32
C ALA A 18 -13.26 -5.85 19.74
N GLU A 19 -13.94 -6.36 20.77
CA GLU A 19 -13.76 -7.74 21.25
C GLU A 19 -13.96 -8.76 20.13
N ARG A 20 -14.99 -8.58 19.30
CA ARG A 20 -15.30 -9.52 18.23
C ARG A 20 -14.27 -9.47 17.09
N ILE A 21 -13.75 -8.29 16.78
CA ILE A 21 -12.65 -8.11 15.82
C ILE A 21 -11.37 -8.77 16.35
N GLU A 22 -11.00 -8.50 17.60
CA GLU A 22 -9.77 -9.03 18.22
C GLU A 22 -9.82 -10.55 18.39
N ALA A 23 -10.98 -11.10 18.72
CA ALA A 23 -11.22 -12.54 18.77
C ALA A 23 -11.22 -13.21 17.38
N ARG A 24 -11.07 -12.45 16.29
CA ARG A 24 -11.16 -12.92 14.90
C ARG A 24 -12.48 -13.66 14.61
N ALA A 25 -13.56 -13.24 15.26
CA ALA A 25 -14.89 -13.84 15.13
C ALA A 25 -15.80 -13.05 14.17
N VAL A 26 -15.20 -12.47 13.13
CA VAL A 26 -15.86 -11.68 12.08
C VAL A 26 -15.88 -12.47 10.79
N GLU A 27 -17.08 -12.86 10.34
CA GLU A 27 -17.28 -13.59 9.08
C GLU A 27 -17.14 -12.66 7.87
N ASP A 28 -17.83 -11.52 7.89
CA ASP A 28 -17.71 -10.45 6.91
C ASP A 28 -17.61 -9.10 7.62
N VAL A 29 -16.50 -8.38 7.36
CA VAL A 29 -16.22 -7.07 7.95
C VAL A 29 -17.00 -5.94 7.26
N ASN A 30 -17.45 -6.17 6.02
CA ASN A 30 -18.14 -5.19 5.17
C ASN A 30 -19.67 -5.30 5.23
N VAL A 31 -20.19 -6.17 6.11
CA VAL A 31 -21.62 -6.34 6.32
C VAL A 31 -22.28 -5.00 6.67
N THR A 32 -23.45 -4.77 6.10
CA THR A 32 -24.23 -3.55 6.31
C THR A 32 -25.32 -3.76 7.36
N THR A 33 -25.87 -2.67 7.89
CA THR A 33 -27.00 -2.68 8.81
C THR A 33 -27.90 -1.47 8.60
N GLY A 34 -29.12 -1.57 9.14
CA GLY A 34 -30.13 -0.52 9.06
C GLY A 34 -30.70 -0.31 7.66
N HIS A 35 -31.56 0.69 7.52
CA HIS A 35 -32.24 0.99 6.25
C HIS A 35 -31.38 1.73 5.23
N LEU A 36 -30.20 2.20 5.62
CA LEU A 36 -29.29 2.98 4.78
C LEU A 36 -28.05 2.17 4.36
N ASP A 37 -27.99 0.88 4.64
CA ASP A 37 -26.83 0.02 4.33
C ASP A 37 -25.50 0.52 4.91
N TRP A 38 -25.51 0.91 6.19
CA TRP A 38 -24.30 1.41 6.83
C TRP A 38 -23.35 0.26 7.20
N THR A 39 -22.08 0.40 6.84
CA THR A 39 -21.03 -0.51 7.32
C THR A 39 -20.60 -0.14 8.73
N THR A 40 -19.96 -1.07 9.44
CA THR A 40 -19.29 -0.79 10.71
C THR A 40 -18.27 0.35 10.58
N LEU A 41 -17.56 0.43 9.43
CA LEU A 41 -16.60 1.48 9.16
C LEU A 41 -17.30 2.85 9.00
N SER A 42 -18.42 2.93 8.29
CA SER A 42 -19.21 4.16 8.15
C SER A 42 -19.75 4.65 9.50
N LEU A 43 -20.29 3.75 10.34
CA LEU A 43 -20.77 4.08 11.69
C LEU A 43 -19.63 4.58 12.57
N ALA A 44 -18.48 3.90 12.55
CA ALA A 44 -17.30 4.31 13.32
C ALA A 44 -16.77 5.67 12.85
N SER A 45 -16.83 5.95 11.55
CA SER A 45 -16.44 7.24 10.97
C SER A 45 -17.41 8.37 11.29
N TRP A 46 -18.71 8.07 11.36
CA TRP A 46 -19.74 9.00 11.76
C TRP A 46 -19.61 9.42 13.23
N GLU A 47 -19.24 8.50 14.12
CA GLU A 47 -19.09 8.78 15.56
C GLU A 47 -17.67 9.16 16.00
N GLY A 48 -16.69 9.10 15.09
CA GLY A 48 -15.30 9.42 15.42
C GLY A 48 -14.59 8.33 16.23
N GLN A 49 -15.01 7.07 16.11
CA GLN A 49 -14.43 5.92 16.83
C GLN A 49 -13.10 5.48 16.21
N LEU A 50 -12.04 6.27 16.42
CA LEU A 50 -10.73 6.09 15.79
C LEU A 50 -10.12 4.70 16.04
N ASP A 51 -10.22 4.17 17.26
CA ASP A 51 -9.66 2.85 17.59
C ASP A 51 -10.35 1.73 16.79
N ILE A 52 -11.68 1.81 16.65
CA ILE A 52 -12.46 0.87 15.85
C ILE A 52 -12.10 1.00 14.38
N VAL A 53 -11.95 2.23 13.86
CA VAL A 53 -11.49 2.47 12.48
C VAL A 53 -10.13 1.80 12.26
N HIS A 54 -9.16 1.99 13.17
CA HIS A 54 -7.85 1.34 13.04
C HIS A 54 -7.93 -0.19 13.10
N LEU A 55 -8.80 -0.76 13.93
CA LEU A 55 -9.02 -2.21 13.96
C LEU A 55 -9.60 -2.73 12.63
N LEU A 56 -10.58 -2.03 12.06
CA LEU A 56 -11.22 -2.40 10.79
C LEU A 56 -10.25 -2.27 9.60
N LEU A 57 -9.42 -1.23 9.57
CA LEU A 57 -8.47 -0.98 8.47
C LEU A 57 -7.32 -2.00 8.42
N ARG A 58 -7.17 -2.87 9.43
CA ARG A 58 -6.21 -4.00 9.40
C ARG A 58 -6.68 -5.16 8.53
N PHE A 59 -7.96 -5.24 8.18
CA PHE A 59 -8.49 -6.31 7.34
C PHE A 59 -8.09 -6.10 5.88
N LYS A 60 -7.44 -7.09 5.28
CA LYS A 60 -6.98 -7.04 3.87
C LYS A 60 -8.12 -6.76 2.87
N HIS A 61 -9.34 -7.20 3.16
CA HIS A 61 -10.51 -7.13 2.28
C HIS A 61 -11.52 -6.06 2.71
N ILE A 62 -11.13 -5.13 3.59
CA ILE A 62 -11.99 -4.00 3.96
C ILE A 62 -12.26 -3.12 2.74
N ARG A 63 -13.52 -2.76 2.51
CA ARG A 63 -13.93 -1.85 1.44
C ARG A 63 -14.01 -0.42 1.98
N VAL A 64 -12.87 0.26 1.99
CA VAL A 64 -12.72 1.60 2.60
C VAL A 64 -13.70 2.64 2.02
N ASP A 65 -14.02 2.54 0.74
CA ASP A 65 -14.92 3.46 0.04
C ASP A 65 -16.34 2.91 -0.17
N GLN A 66 -16.75 1.85 0.53
CA GLN A 66 -18.11 1.30 0.36
C GLN A 66 -19.16 2.38 0.71
N PRO A 67 -19.98 2.81 -0.26
CA PRO A 67 -20.98 3.84 -0.02
C PRO A 67 -22.21 3.25 0.69
N ASN A 68 -22.88 4.08 1.49
CA ASN A 68 -24.24 3.82 1.97
C ASN A 68 -25.27 4.17 0.88
N LEU A 69 -26.57 4.04 1.16
CA LEU A 69 -27.63 4.32 0.18
C LEU A 69 -27.68 5.77 -0.33
N ASP A 70 -27.13 6.73 0.43
CA ASP A 70 -27.01 8.14 0.02
C ASP A 70 -25.75 8.40 -0.81
N GLY A 71 -24.96 7.35 -1.12
CA GLY A 71 -23.68 7.47 -1.81
C GLY A 71 -22.55 7.94 -0.89
N MET A 72 -22.78 8.07 0.42
CA MET A 72 -21.77 8.56 1.36
C MET A 72 -20.77 7.45 1.69
N THR A 73 -19.48 7.72 1.43
CA THR A 73 -18.38 6.87 1.90
C THR A 73 -18.03 7.18 3.35
N PRO A 74 -17.31 6.30 4.08
CA PRO A 74 -16.82 6.59 5.43
C PRO A 74 -16.06 7.93 5.54
N LEU A 75 -15.33 8.33 4.48
CA LEU A 75 -14.64 9.61 4.43
C LEU A 75 -15.61 10.81 4.38
N HIS A 76 -16.75 10.68 3.69
CA HIS A 76 -17.79 11.72 3.73
C HIS A 76 -18.34 11.87 5.16
N GLU A 77 -18.60 10.78 5.86
CA GLU A 77 -19.13 10.82 7.23
C GLU A 77 -18.12 11.45 8.21
N ALA A 78 -16.85 11.05 8.13
CA ALA A 78 -15.79 11.65 8.94
C ALA A 78 -15.61 13.15 8.65
N ALA A 79 -15.65 13.55 7.38
CA ALA A 79 -15.54 14.95 6.98
C ALA A 79 -16.72 15.79 7.49
N LYS A 80 -17.95 15.29 7.30
CA LYS A 80 -19.20 15.94 7.72
C LYS A 80 -19.28 16.17 9.22
N HIS A 81 -18.73 15.25 10.02
CA HIS A 81 -18.76 15.32 11.48
C HIS A 81 -17.46 15.88 12.08
N GLY A 82 -16.50 16.30 11.25
CA GLY A 82 -15.28 16.96 11.71
C GLY A 82 -14.26 16.03 12.38
N HIS A 83 -14.35 14.72 12.16
CA HIS A 83 -13.44 13.72 12.75
C HIS A 83 -12.13 13.62 11.97
N LEU A 84 -11.25 14.61 12.14
CA LEU A 84 -10.00 14.76 11.39
C LEU A 84 -9.10 13.52 11.45
N GLU A 85 -8.87 12.97 12.64
CA GLU A 85 -8.00 11.79 12.80
C GLU A 85 -8.58 10.54 12.11
N VAL A 86 -9.91 10.40 12.09
CA VAL A 86 -10.55 9.32 11.33
C VAL A 86 -10.36 9.55 9.83
N ALA A 87 -10.56 10.79 9.34
CA ALA A 87 -10.32 11.11 7.93
C ALA A 87 -8.87 10.84 7.51
N ARG A 88 -7.88 11.17 8.36
CA ARG A 88 -6.47 10.83 8.14
C ARG A 88 -6.28 9.31 8.02
N ALA A 89 -6.81 8.54 8.96
CA ALA A 89 -6.70 7.08 8.94
C ALA A 89 -7.32 6.45 7.69
N LEU A 90 -8.50 6.95 7.26
CA LEU A 90 -9.18 6.48 6.06
C LEU A 90 -8.38 6.79 4.79
N ILE A 91 -7.89 8.02 4.65
CA ILE A 91 -7.05 8.42 3.51
C ILE A 91 -5.74 7.63 3.49
N ASP A 92 -5.11 7.42 4.65
CA ASP A 92 -3.90 6.61 4.77
C ASP A 92 -4.15 5.16 4.35
N ALA A 93 -5.38 4.66 4.48
CA ALA A 93 -5.82 3.36 4.00
C ALA A 93 -6.29 3.35 2.53
N GLY A 94 -6.18 4.47 1.83
CA GLY A 94 -6.48 4.57 0.40
C GLY A 94 -7.92 5.00 0.08
N ALA A 95 -8.65 5.61 1.02
CA ALA A 95 -9.94 6.22 0.73
C ALA A 95 -9.81 7.28 -0.39
N ASN A 96 -10.77 7.33 -1.30
CA ASN A 96 -10.76 8.27 -2.42
C ASN A 96 -11.31 9.65 -2.00
N PRO A 97 -10.47 10.71 -1.88
CA PRO A 97 -10.93 12.05 -1.53
C PRO A 97 -11.78 12.72 -2.62
N HIS A 98 -11.81 12.15 -3.84
CA HIS A 98 -12.60 12.67 -4.96
C HIS A 98 -13.94 11.95 -5.15
N ALA A 99 -14.27 10.94 -4.34
CA ALA A 99 -15.57 10.26 -4.40
C ALA A 99 -16.72 11.26 -4.25
N THR A 100 -17.84 11.00 -4.90
CA THR A 100 -19.03 11.85 -4.84
C THR A 100 -20.21 11.05 -4.33
N ASN A 101 -20.98 11.62 -3.41
CA ASN A 101 -22.26 11.06 -2.98
C ASN A 101 -23.36 11.28 -4.04
N ASN A 102 -24.59 10.86 -3.75
CA ASN A 102 -25.71 10.97 -4.69
C ASN A 102 -26.10 12.42 -5.04
N GLU A 103 -25.69 13.40 -4.22
CA GLU A 103 -25.89 14.83 -4.47
C GLU A 103 -24.75 15.47 -5.28
N GLY A 104 -23.72 14.68 -5.64
CA GLY A 104 -22.51 15.16 -6.31
C GLY A 104 -21.49 15.83 -5.37
N ASN A 105 -21.72 15.79 -4.06
CA ASN A 105 -20.83 16.38 -3.07
C ASN A 105 -19.63 15.45 -2.82
N LYS A 106 -18.43 16.02 -2.84
CA LYS A 106 -17.19 15.36 -2.38
C LYS A 106 -17.06 15.50 -0.86
N PRO A 107 -16.22 14.70 -0.17
CA PRO A 107 -15.99 14.87 1.26
C PRO A 107 -15.60 16.30 1.66
N LEU A 108 -14.79 16.98 0.83
CA LEU A 108 -14.39 18.38 1.05
C LEU A 108 -15.59 19.34 1.10
N ALA A 109 -16.63 19.12 0.29
CA ALA A 109 -17.82 19.97 0.28
C ALA A 109 -18.66 19.85 1.55
N LEU A 110 -18.51 18.74 2.27
CA LEU A 110 -19.19 18.47 3.53
C LEU A 110 -18.30 18.77 4.75
N ALA A 111 -17.04 19.17 4.54
CA ALA A 111 -16.05 19.30 5.60
C ALA A 111 -16.52 20.26 6.72
N ASN A 112 -16.51 19.76 7.95
CA ASN A 112 -16.76 20.55 9.14
C ASN A 112 -15.42 20.93 9.81
N GLY A 113 -15.06 22.20 9.71
CA GLY A 113 -13.83 22.76 10.28
C GLY A 113 -12.76 23.13 9.24
N SER A 114 -11.97 24.16 9.55
CA SER A 114 -10.90 24.65 8.68
C SER A 114 -9.80 23.62 8.46
N GLU A 115 -9.39 22.92 9.53
CA GLU A 115 -8.34 21.90 9.45
C GLU A 115 -8.75 20.70 8.57
N MET A 116 -10.00 20.25 8.66
CA MET A 116 -10.55 19.21 7.77
C MET A 116 -10.54 19.67 6.32
N SER A 117 -10.96 20.90 6.08
CA SER A 117 -11.00 21.49 4.73
C SER A 117 -9.61 21.60 4.12
N GLU A 118 -8.63 22.07 4.90
CA GLU A 118 -7.23 22.17 4.49
C GLU A 118 -6.64 20.79 4.20
N PHE A 119 -6.84 19.82 5.11
CA PHE A 119 -6.37 18.45 4.94
C PHE A 119 -6.91 17.80 3.66
N LEU A 120 -8.23 17.85 3.45
CA LEU A 120 -8.86 17.28 2.26
C LEU A 120 -8.46 18.02 0.99
N THR A 121 -8.30 19.35 1.05
CA THR A 121 -7.77 20.14 -0.07
C THR A 121 -6.39 19.63 -0.48
N THR A 122 -5.47 19.46 0.47
CA THR A 122 -4.13 18.94 0.19
C THR A 122 -4.16 17.52 -0.39
N CYS A 123 -5.02 16.65 0.12
CA CYS A 123 -5.18 15.29 -0.39
C CYS A 123 -5.70 15.23 -1.85
N MET A 124 -6.36 16.30 -2.32
CA MET A 124 -6.91 16.40 -3.68
C MET A 124 -5.99 17.10 -4.67
N LEU A 125 -4.88 17.71 -4.22
CA LEU A 125 -3.91 18.37 -5.10
C LEU A 125 -3.10 17.34 -5.91
N PRO A 126 -2.59 17.68 -7.10
CA PRO A 126 -1.57 16.88 -7.77
C PRO A 126 -0.32 16.72 -6.89
N VAL A 127 0.34 15.57 -6.95
CA VAL A 127 1.50 15.28 -6.08
C VAL A 127 2.65 16.29 -6.28
N GLY A 128 2.83 16.79 -7.51
CA GLY A 128 3.82 17.82 -7.80
C GLY A 128 3.56 19.12 -7.04
N VAL A 129 2.31 19.54 -6.96
CA VAL A 129 1.90 20.73 -6.18
C VAL A 129 2.11 20.49 -4.68
N CYS A 130 1.86 19.27 -4.19
CA CYS A 130 2.20 18.91 -2.80
C CYS A 130 3.71 19.06 -2.54
N ALA A 131 4.55 18.61 -3.47
CA ALA A 131 6.01 18.74 -3.36
C ALA A 131 6.47 20.20 -3.37
N GLU A 132 5.91 21.04 -4.25
CA GLU A 132 6.20 22.49 -4.32
C GLU A 132 5.81 23.23 -3.02
N ARG A 133 4.77 22.73 -2.33
CA ARG A 133 4.35 23.25 -1.01
C ARG A 133 5.12 22.64 0.16
N HIS A 134 6.08 21.76 -0.09
CA HIS A 134 6.82 21.00 0.92
C HIS A 134 5.94 20.13 1.82
N GLU A 135 4.80 19.67 1.31
CA GLU A 135 3.92 18.69 1.96
C GLU A 135 4.50 17.28 1.83
N TRP A 136 5.73 17.08 2.32
CA TRP A 136 6.50 15.85 2.13
C TRP A 136 5.85 14.63 2.76
N HIS A 137 5.09 14.83 3.84
CA HIS A 137 4.28 13.76 4.43
C HIS A 137 3.26 13.22 3.43
N GLU A 138 2.57 14.11 2.70
CA GLU A 138 1.60 13.75 1.68
C GLU A 138 2.25 13.04 0.49
N VAL A 139 3.37 13.60 0.00
CA VAL A 139 4.16 12.98 -1.08
C VAL A 139 4.58 11.57 -0.67
N LYS A 140 5.14 11.42 0.54
CA LYS A 140 5.59 10.13 1.09
C LYS A 140 4.46 9.13 1.22
N ARG A 141 3.28 9.56 1.70
CA ARG A 141 2.10 8.70 1.77
C ARG A 141 1.76 8.13 0.39
N ARG A 142 1.64 8.98 -0.63
CA ARG A 142 1.28 8.56 -2.00
C ARG A 142 2.33 7.67 -2.63
N VAL A 143 3.61 7.99 -2.45
CA VAL A 143 4.74 7.19 -2.94
C VAL A 143 4.75 5.81 -2.27
N THR A 144 4.61 5.76 -0.94
CA THR A 144 4.63 4.50 -0.17
C THR A 144 3.45 3.60 -0.53
N ARG A 145 2.27 4.20 -0.73
CA ARG A 145 1.03 3.49 -1.07
C ARG A 145 0.89 3.19 -2.57
N ARG A 146 1.85 3.58 -3.40
CA ARG A 146 1.80 3.43 -4.87
C ARG A 146 0.56 4.09 -5.50
N LEU A 147 0.14 5.25 -4.98
CA LEU A 147 -1.04 6.00 -5.44
C LEU A 147 -0.73 7.04 -6.53
N LEU A 148 0.41 6.92 -7.20
CA LEU A 148 0.80 7.82 -8.28
C LEU A 148 0.31 7.24 -9.61
N SER A 149 -0.49 8.00 -10.35
CA SER A 149 -0.95 7.59 -11.68
C SER A 149 0.19 7.56 -12.70
N ASP A 150 1.11 8.51 -12.61
CA ASP A 150 2.35 8.57 -13.36
C ASP A 150 3.45 9.10 -12.44
N VAL A 151 4.46 8.25 -12.20
CA VAL A 151 5.59 8.58 -11.32
C VAL A 151 6.58 9.56 -11.98
N ASN A 152 6.57 9.64 -13.32
CA ASN A 152 7.45 10.50 -14.11
C ASN A 152 6.77 11.80 -14.54
N ALA A 153 5.52 12.03 -14.12
CA ALA A 153 4.77 13.22 -14.48
C ALA A 153 5.57 14.49 -14.15
N SER A 154 5.80 15.30 -15.19
CA SER A 154 6.41 16.62 -15.04
C SER A 154 5.42 17.61 -14.42
N PHE A 155 5.93 18.50 -13.57
CA PHE A 155 5.17 19.59 -12.96
C PHE A 155 6.01 20.85 -12.81
N GLY A 156 5.34 21.96 -12.51
CA GLY A 156 5.95 23.28 -12.40
C GLY A 156 6.42 23.82 -13.76
N GLU A 157 6.82 25.10 -13.77
CA GLU A 157 7.23 25.79 -15.01
C GLU A 157 8.52 25.21 -15.62
N ARG A 158 9.38 24.63 -14.80
CA ARG A 158 10.64 24.00 -15.25
C ARG A 158 10.47 22.53 -15.64
N GLY A 159 9.26 21.97 -15.54
CA GLY A 159 8.99 20.58 -15.92
C GLY A 159 9.76 19.56 -15.07
N TRP A 160 9.82 19.77 -13.76
CA TRP A 160 10.43 18.84 -12.81
C TRP A 160 9.65 17.54 -12.75
N CYS A 161 10.33 16.39 -12.68
CA CYS A 161 9.70 15.18 -12.17
C CYS A 161 9.90 15.08 -10.66
N LEU A 162 9.10 14.24 -10.00
CA LEU A 162 9.15 14.09 -8.55
C LEU A 162 10.53 13.63 -8.05
N LEU A 163 11.20 12.74 -8.81
CA LEU A 163 12.55 12.28 -8.49
C LEU A 163 13.57 13.43 -8.49
N SER A 164 13.58 14.27 -9.53
CA SER A 164 14.48 15.43 -9.58
C SER A 164 14.19 16.45 -8.49
N TYR A 165 12.92 16.66 -8.15
CA TYR A 165 12.54 17.63 -7.13
C TYR A 165 12.90 17.14 -5.73
N CYS A 166 12.69 15.85 -5.45
CA CYS A 166 13.18 15.20 -4.22
C CYS A 166 14.71 15.26 -4.12
N ALA A 167 15.43 15.15 -5.24
CA ALA A 167 16.88 15.29 -5.26
C ALA A 167 17.32 16.70 -4.87
N ILE A 168 16.68 17.77 -5.38
CA ILE A 168 16.98 19.16 -5.00
C ILE A 168 16.85 19.38 -3.48
N HIS A 169 15.80 18.81 -2.88
CA HIS A 169 15.43 19.03 -1.47
C HIS A 169 15.97 17.97 -0.50
N ASP A 170 16.98 17.20 -0.91
CA ASP A 170 17.63 16.15 -0.11
C ASP A 170 16.64 15.16 0.54
N GLN A 171 15.56 14.82 -0.17
CA GLN A 171 14.55 13.88 0.32
C GLN A 171 15.02 12.43 0.12
N VAL A 172 16.10 12.04 0.80
CA VAL A 172 16.81 10.76 0.64
C VAL A 172 15.86 9.55 0.65
N GLU A 173 14.95 9.48 1.62
CA GLU A 173 13.99 8.37 1.73
C GLU A 173 13.01 8.32 0.55
N LEU A 174 12.51 9.48 0.10
CA LEU A 174 11.63 9.55 -1.06
C LEU A 174 12.37 9.15 -2.34
N VAL A 175 13.61 9.60 -2.51
CA VAL A 175 14.46 9.18 -3.64
C VAL A 175 14.63 7.66 -3.63
N ASP A 176 14.97 7.07 -2.48
CA ASP A 176 15.14 5.61 -2.36
C ASP A 176 13.84 4.84 -2.65
N LEU A 177 12.68 5.37 -2.26
CA LEU A 177 11.38 4.78 -2.58
C LEU A 177 11.02 4.92 -4.07
N LEU A 178 11.27 6.09 -4.67
CA LEU A 178 10.94 6.39 -6.06
C LEU A 178 11.75 5.54 -7.04
N VAL A 179 13.06 5.36 -6.81
CA VAL A 179 13.88 4.51 -7.69
C VAL A 179 13.48 3.02 -7.65
N ARG A 180 12.64 2.61 -6.69
CA ARG A 180 12.04 1.27 -6.62
C ARG A 180 10.72 1.15 -7.37
N TYR A 181 10.27 2.17 -8.09
CA TYR A 181 9.17 2.05 -9.05
C TYR A 181 9.62 1.29 -10.29
N LYS A 182 8.76 0.40 -10.80
CA LYS A 182 9.08 -0.42 -11.98
C LYS A 182 9.26 0.44 -13.23
N ASP A 183 8.47 1.51 -13.34
CA ASP A 183 8.42 2.36 -14.54
C ASP A 183 9.10 3.72 -14.31
N ILE A 184 9.98 3.84 -13.31
CA ILE A 184 10.69 5.11 -13.04
C ILE A 184 11.72 5.41 -14.13
N CYS A 185 11.68 6.63 -14.66
CA CYS A 185 12.72 7.16 -15.54
C CYS A 185 13.73 7.93 -14.67
N VAL A 186 14.84 7.27 -14.33
CA VAL A 186 15.89 7.85 -13.47
C VAL A 186 16.53 9.10 -14.11
N ASP A 187 16.65 9.07 -15.43
CA ASP A 187 17.27 10.12 -16.24
C ASP A 187 16.25 11.09 -16.86
N HIS A 188 15.04 11.16 -16.31
CA HIS A 188 14.06 12.14 -16.76
C HIS A 188 14.60 13.56 -16.56
N ALA A 189 14.78 14.27 -17.67
CA ALA A 189 15.32 15.62 -17.67
C ALA A 189 14.20 16.66 -17.67
N ASN A 190 14.43 17.73 -16.92
CA ASN A 190 13.57 18.91 -16.92
C ASN A 190 13.79 19.77 -18.20
N VAL A 191 13.17 20.94 -18.30
CA VAL A 191 13.33 21.85 -19.47
C VAL A 191 14.76 22.34 -19.68
N ASP A 192 15.56 22.41 -18.61
CA ASP A 192 16.96 22.83 -18.64
C ASP A 192 17.90 21.66 -18.99
N GLY A 193 17.38 20.46 -19.23
CA GLY A 193 18.17 19.24 -19.45
C GLY A 193 18.75 18.67 -18.15
N MET A 194 18.29 19.12 -16.98
CA MET A 194 18.77 18.65 -15.68
C MET A 194 18.01 17.38 -15.27
N THR A 195 18.76 16.30 -15.05
CA THR A 195 18.25 15.06 -14.43
C THR A 195 18.34 15.14 -12.91
N ALA A 196 17.74 14.18 -12.20
CA ALA A 196 17.89 14.08 -10.75
C ALA A 196 19.36 13.99 -10.30
N LEU A 197 20.23 13.36 -11.12
CA LEU A 197 21.65 13.25 -10.84
C LEU A 197 22.37 14.60 -10.95
N HIS A 198 22.03 15.41 -11.96
CA HIS A 198 22.54 16.78 -12.07
C HIS A 198 22.14 17.63 -10.85
N GLU A 199 20.89 17.53 -10.41
CA GLU A 199 20.40 18.31 -9.27
C GLU A 199 21.05 17.89 -7.95
N ALA A 200 21.22 16.59 -7.72
CA ALA A 200 21.93 16.09 -6.55
C ALA A 200 23.40 16.51 -6.54
N ALA A 201 24.07 16.46 -7.70
CA ALA A 201 25.46 16.89 -7.86
C ALA A 201 25.64 18.38 -7.55
N LYS A 202 24.82 19.23 -8.18
CA LYS A 202 24.84 20.68 -8.01
C LYS A 202 24.64 21.13 -6.57
N HIS A 203 23.82 20.43 -5.80
CA HIS A 203 23.52 20.76 -4.40
C HIS A 203 24.35 19.97 -3.37
N ASN A 204 25.30 19.14 -3.82
CA ASN A 204 26.17 18.33 -2.97
C ASN A 204 25.44 17.30 -2.07
N HIS A 205 24.35 16.72 -2.56
CA HIS A 205 23.57 15.72 -1.81
C HIS A 205 24.15 14.33 -2.02
N LEU A 206 25.25 14.03 -1.32
CA LEU A 206 26.06 12.83 -1.53
C LEU A 206 25.29 11.50 -1.38
N GLN A 207 24.33 11.43 -0.44
CA GLN A 207 23.52 10.22 -0.26
C GLN A 207 22.54 10.03 -1.42
N VAL A 208 21.90 11.10 -1.88
CA VAL A 208 21.04 11.08 -3.07
C VAL A 208 21.85 10.69 -4.30
N LEU A 209 23.04 11.27 -4.50
CA LEU A 209 23.97 10.90 -5.56
C LEU A 209 24.26 9.40 -5.56
N SER A 210 24.63 8.85 -4.39
CA SER A 210 24.90 7.41 -4.23
C SER A 210 23.69 6.55 -4.63
N ILE A 211 22.48 6.95 -4.22
CA ILE A 211 21.25 6.21 -4.56
C ILE A 211 21.00 6.25 -6.06
N LEU A 212 21.12 7.41 -6.70
CA LEU A 212 20.85 7.60 -8.13
C LEU A 212 21.87 6.87 -9.01
N VAL A 213 23.16 6.94 -8.68
CA VAL A 213 24.21 6.17 -9.36
C VAL A 213 23.94 4.67 -9.23
N ARG A 214 23.59 4.20 -8.03
CA ARG A 214 23.20 2.81 -7.81
C ARG A 214 21.91 2.44 -8.55
N ALA A 215 21.04 3.40 -8.85
CA ALA A 215 19.84 3.22 -9.66
C ALA A 215 20.14 3.13 -11.17
N GLY A 216 21.40 3.35 -11.59
CA GLY A 216 21.81 3.33 -12.98
C GLY A 216 21.68 4.69 -13.68
N ALA A 217 21.64 5.81 -12.94
CA ALA A 217 21.60 7.15 -13.54
C ALA A 217 22.81 7.40 -14.45
N ASP A 218 22.56 7.93 -15.65
CA ASP A 218 23.60 8.22 -16.63
C ASP A 218 24.37 9.50 -16.25
N GLN A 219 25.66 9.31 -15.99
CA GLN A 219 26.59 10.38 -15.58
C GLN A 219 27.12 11.20 -16.77
N SER A 220 26.84 10.77 -18.00
CA SER A 220 27.35 11.39 -19.23
C SER A 220 26.38 12.37 -19.88
N LEU A 221 25.12 12.39 -19.43
CA LEU A 221 24.10 13.27 -19.97
C LEU A 221 24.49 14.73 -19.81
N LEU A 222 24.23 15.50 -20.86
CA LEU A 222 24.50 16.93 -20.88
C LEU A 222 23.20 17.69 -20.68
N ASN A 223 23.24 18.67 -19.78
CA ASN A 223 22.18 19.66 -19.70
C ASN A 223 22.26 20.66 -20.87
N THR A 224 21.32 21.61 -20.93
CA THR A 224 21.27 22.63 -22.00
C THR A 224 22.49 23.56 -22.05
N SER A 225 23.25 23.67 -20.96
CA SER A 225 24.52 24.41 -20.91
C SER A 225 25.73 23.58 -21.33
N GLY A 226 25.54 22.30 -21.67
CA GLY A 226 26.62 21.38 -22.05
C GLY A 226 27.42 20.83 -20.87
N ALA A 227 26.88 20.87 -19.64
CA ALA A 227 27.53 20.35 -18.45
C ALA A 227 26.96 18.97 -18.08
N THR A 228 27.84 18.07 -17.65
CA THR A 228 27.49 16.78 -17.03
C THR A 228 27.19 16.94 -15.53
N PRO A 229 26.59 15.95 -14.84
CA PRO A 229 26.51 15.94 -13.39
C PRO A 229 27.88 16.08 -12.71
N VAL A 230 28.93 15.47 -13.25
CA VAL A 230 30.30 15.55 -12.73
C VAL A 230 30.82 16.99 -12.78
N ASP A 231 30.55 17.70 -13.88
CA ASP A 231 30.96 19.10 -14.02
C ASP A 231 30.34 19.99 -12.93
N LEU A 232 29.10 19.71 -12.56
CA LEU A 232 28.35 20.45 -11.53
C LEU A 232 28.69 20.03 -10.09
N ALA A 233 29.29 18.85 -9.89
CA ALA A 233 29.57 18.30 -8.57
C ALA A 233 30.74 19.02 -7.87
N THR A 234 30.67 19.08 -6.53
CA THR A 234 31.79 19.44 -5.65
C THR A 234 32.91 18.40 -5.73
N MET A 235 34.05 18.65 -5.06
CA MET A 235 35.14 17.66 -4.99
C MET A 235 34.67 16.30 -4.45
N ASP A 236 33.88 16.27 -3.37
CA ASP A 236 33.39 15.03 -2.77
C ASP A 236 32.38 14.32 -3.68
N GLY A 237 31.48 15.09 -4.31
CA GLY A 237 30.53 14.55 -5.28
C GLY A 237 31.21 13.97 -6.51
N ARG A 238 32.26 14.64 -7.04
CA ARG A 238 33.08 14.13 -8.14
C ARG A 238 33.79 12.85 -7.76
N ALA A 239 34.42 12.80 -6.59
CA ALA A 239 35.06 11.59 -6.11
C ALA A 239 34.07 10.42 -6.04
N LEU A 240 32.84 10.65 -5.59
CA LEU A 240 31.78 9.63 -5.57
C LEU A 240 31.39 9.16 -6.99
N LEU A 241 31.18 10.10 -7.91
CA LEU A 241 30.80 9.82 -9.29
C LEU A 241 31.90 9.09 -10.06
N GLU A 242 33.15 9.53 -9.92
CA GLU A 242 34.32 8.93 -10.59
C GLU A 242 34.69 7.53 -10.05
N LEU A 243 34.38 7.25 -8.78
CA LEU A 243 34.54 5.91 -8.19
C LEU A 243 33.45 4.93 -8.64
N ALA A 244 32.32 5.43 -9.13
CA ALA A 244 31.28 4.58 -9.66
C ALA A 244 31.73 4.02 -11.01
N PRO A 245 31.62 2.70 -11.24
CA PRO A 245 31.99 2.13 -12.53
C PRO A 245 31.17 2.85 -13.60
N PRO A 246 31.80 3.33 -14.69
CA PRO A 246 31.05 3.95 -15.77
C PRO A 246 30.04 2.92 -16.25
N VAL A 247 28.79 3.34 -16.43
CA VAL A 247 27.74 2.52 -17.05
C VAL A 247 28.08 2.40 -18.54
N VAL A 248 29.20 1.75 -18.84
CA VAL A 248 29.52 1.27 -20.18
C VAL A 248 28.88 -0.10 -20.25
N MET A 249 27.63 -0.12 -20.70
CA MET A 249 26.98 -1.38 -21.02
C MET A 249 27.67 -1.97 -22.24
N ALA A 250 28.56 -2.94 -22.01
CA ALA A 250 28.84 -3.94 -23.02
C ALA A 250 27.51 -4.70 -23.28
N PRO A 251 27.06 -4.91 -24.53
CA PRO A 251 25.68 -5.36 -24.83
C PRO A 251 25.35 -6.83 -24.49
N ALA A 252 26.04 -7.49 -23.57
CA ALA A 252 25.83 -8.90 -23.29
C ALA A 252 25.88 -9.17 -21.78
N GLU A 253 24.77 -9.67 -21.23
CA GLU A 253 24.58 -10.21 -19.87
C GLU A 253 24.14 -9.25 -18.75
N VAL A 254 23.45 -8.15 -19.05
CA VAL A 254 22.61 -7.47 -18.05
C VAL A 254 21.27 -8.19 -17.90
N HIS A 255 20.90 -8.49 -16.66
CA HIS A 255 19.63 -9.12 -16.32
C HIS A 255 18.69 -8.11 -15.67
N GLN A 256 17.61 -7.78 -16.38
CA GLN A 256 16.59 -6.87 -15.88
C GLN A 256 15.85 -7.51 -14.69
N CYS A 257 15.77 -6.78 -13.57
CA CYS A 257 15.04 -7.25 -12.40
C CYS A 257 13.52 -7.23 -12.69
N PRO A 258 12.77 -8.31 -12.40
CA PRO A 258 11.31 -8.32 -12.59
C PRO A 258 10.57 -7.39 -11.61
N HIS A 259 11.23 -6.94 -10.53
CA HIS A 259 10.64 -6.16 -9.44
C HIS A 259 11.00 -4.66 -9.45
N CYS A 260 12.03 -4.24 -10.20
CA CYS A 260 12.50 -2.85 -10.25
C CYS A 260 13.33 -2.58 -11.51
N THR A 261 13.67 -1.33 -11.79
CA THR A 261 14.44 -0.92 -12.99
C THR A 261 15.91 -1.34 -12.99
N TYR A 262 16.47 -1.72 -11.85
CA TYR A 262 17.89 -2.06 -11.75
C TYR A 262 18.29 -3.25 -12.64
N GLU A 263 19.26 -3.00 -13.51
CA GLU A 263 19.90 -4.03 -14.32
C GLU A 263 21.02 -4.69 -13.52
N ASN A 264 20.88 -5.99 -13.32
CA ASN A 264 21.82 -6.74 -12.51
C ASN A 264 22.92 -7.31 -13.39
N PRO A 265 24.20 -7.19 -12.97
CA PRO A 265 25.33 -7.77 -13.71
C PRO A 265 25.34 -9.31 -13.76
N ARG A 266 24.51 -10.00 -12.95
CA ARG A 266 24.38 -11.47 -12.88
C ARG A 266 22.95 -11.85 -12.53
N ARG A 267 22.42 -12.96 -13.07
CA ARG A 267 21.07 -13.47 -12.78
C ARG A 267 20.96 -14.26 -11.46
N ASP A 268 22.04 -14.30 -10.69
CA ASP A 268 22.24 -15.30 -9.65
C ASP A 268 21.83 -14.71 -8.28
N GLY A 269 20.56 -14.83 -7.94
CA GLY A 269 20.03 -14.51 -6.61
C GLY A 269 19.25 -13.20 -6.53
N ALA A 270 19.52 -12.40 -5.48
CA ALA A 270 18.74 -11.21 -5.17
C ALA A 270 19.23 -9.96 -5.93
N CYS A 271 18.29 -9.15 -6.41
CA CYS A 271 18.57 -7.89 -7.07
C CYS A 271 19.36 -6.93 -6.17
N ALA A 272 20.45 -6.34 -6.67
CA ALA A 272 21.32 -5.51 -5.85
C ALA A 272 20.63 -4.24 -5.34
N MET A 273 19.58 -3.78 -6.02
CA MET A 273 18.74 -2.65 -5.62
C MET A 273 17.59 -3.07 -4.69
N CYS A 274 16.60 -3.82 -5.18
CA CYS A 274 15.40 -4.10 -4.39
C CYS A 274 15.55 -5.25 -3.38
N LYS A 275 16.68 -5.99 -3.42
CA LYS A 275 16.96 -7.18 -2.60
C LYS A 275 15.97 -8.33 -2.76
N MET A 276 15.05 -8.25 -3.72
CA MET A 276 14.14 -9.34 -4.09
C MET A 276 14.86 -10.36 -4.95
N ASP A 277 14.48 -11.64 -4.80
CA ASP A 277 14.98 -12.73 -5.64
C ASP A 277 14.62 -12.49 -7.12
N MET A 278 15.62 -12.58 -7.99
CA MET A 278 15.48 -12.44 -9.43
C MET A 278 15.11 -13.74 -10.14
N GLN A 279 15.14 -14.87 -9.43
CA GLN A 279 14.80 -16.19 -9.96
C GLN A 279 13.32 -16.56 -9.76
N THR A 280 12.51 -15.70 -9.16
CA THR A 280 11.05 -15.92 -9.11
C THR A 280 10.48 -15.86 -10.52
N SER A 281 10.43 -17.01 -11.20
CA SER A 281 9.73 -17.17 -12.47
C SER A 281 8.23 -17.05 -12.24
N GLU A 282 7.48 -16.70 -13.28
CA GLU A 282 6.01 -16.86 -13.27
C GLU A 282 5.62 -18.29 -12.84
N ASP A 283 6.44 -19.30 -13.19
CA ASP A 283 6.26 -20.68 -12.73
C ASP A 283 6.47 -20.85 -11.22
N ALA A 284 7.38 -20.10 -10.59
CA ALA A 284 7.59 -20.15 -9.14
C ALA A 284 6.41 -19.49 -8.40
N VAL A 285 5.86 -18.40 -8.94
CA VAL A 285 4.65 -17.76 -8.42
C VAL A 285 3.44 -18.67 -8.65
N ALA A 286 3.31 -19.29 -9.82
CA ALA A 286 2.26 -20.25 -10.13
C ALA A 286 2.35 -21.48 -9.23
N ALA A 287 3.55 -22.03 -8.99
CA ALA A 287 3.77 -23.14 -8.08
C ALA A 287 3.50 -22.75 -6.61
N LEU A 288 3.78 -21.50 -6.22
CA LEU A 288 3.40 -20.99 -4.90
C LEU A 288 1.89 -20.83 -4.77
N MET A 289 1.23 -20.30 -5.80
CA MET A 289 -0.23 -20.16 -5.86
C MET A 289 -0.92 -21.52 -5.89
N GLU A 290 -0.38 -22.51 -6.61
CA GLU A 290 -0.85 -23.90 -6.62
C GLU A 290 -0.65 -24.55 -5.24
N ARG A 291 0.49 -24.33 -4.58
CA ARG A 291 0.70 -24.78 -3.19
C ARG A 291 -0.23 -24.09 -2.19
N ILE A 292 -0.52 -22.80 -2.38
CA ILE A 292 -1.48 -22.06 -1.56
C ILE A 292 -2.88 -22.63 -1.78
N ALA A 293 -3.30 -22.84 -3.03
CA ALA A 293 -4.59 -23.45 -3.37
C ALA A 293 -4.72 -24.87 -2.80
N LEU A 294 -3.67 -25.70 -2.91
CA LEU A 294 -3.63 -27.03 -2.29
C LEU A 294 -3.70 -26.97 -0.76
N MET A 295 -3.06 -25.98 -0.13
CA MET A 295 -3.17 -25.76 1.32
C MET A 295 -4.58 -25.27 1.71
N GLU A 296 -5.19 -24.40 0.91
CA GLU A 296 -6.55 -23.90 1.11
C GLU A 296 -7.56 -25.05 0.98
N GLU A 297 -7.48 -25.86 -0.07
CA GLU A 297 -8.29 -27.09 -0.24
C GLU A 297 -8.07 -28.08 0.90
N ALA A 298 -6.82 -28.28 1.34
CA ALA A 298 -6.52 -29.13 2.49
C ALA A 298 -7.10 -28.60 3.81
N THR A 299 -7.45 -27.32 3.88
CA THR A 299 -8.13 -26.73 5.03
C THR A 299 -9.65 -26.83 4.96
N LEU A 300 -10.26 -27.20 3.83
CA LEU A 300 -11.71 -27.30 3.68
C LEU A 300 -12.29 -28.58 4.25
N CYS A 301 -13.47 -28.49 4.83
CA CYS A 301 -14.22 -29.58 5.43
C CYS A 301 -14.40 -30.70 4.41
N THR A 302 -14.01 -31.90 4.79
CA THR A 302 -14.10 -33.11 3.95
C THR A 302 -15.53 -33.53 3.59
N ILE A 303 -16.55 -32.84 4.14
CA ILE A 303 -17.98 -33.18 3.94
C ILE A 303 -18.68 -32.15 3.05
N CYS A 304 -18.52 -30.86 3.36
CA CYS A 304 -19.22 -29.81 2.61
C CYS A 304 -18.32 -29.11 1.59
N GLU A 305 -17.00 -29.28 1.66
CA GLU A 305 -16.01 -28.66 0.77
C GLU A 305 -16.07 -27.11 0.70
N GLU A 306 -16.93 -26.48 1.49
CA GLU A 306 -17.15 -25.02 1.47
C GLU A 306 -16.57 -24.29 2.70
N ARG A 307 -16.35 -24.99 3.83
CA ARG A 307 -16.02 -24.36 5.13
C ARG A 307 -14.73 -24.93 5.69
N PRO A 308 -13.87 -24.16 6.40
CA PRO A 308 -12.63 -24.67 6.94
C PRO A 308 -12.82 -25.72 8.06
N LYS A 309 -11.85 -26.63 8.20
CA LYS A 309 -11.72 -27.65 9.24
C LYS A 309 -11.35 -26.99 10.57
N ASP A 310 -12.32 -26.93 11.48
CA ASP A 310 -12.17 -26.36 12.82
C ASP A 310 -12.51 -27.38 13.92
N THR A 311 -13.00 -28.57 13.54
CA THR A 311 -13.41 -29.64 14.44
C THR A 311 -12.66 -30.92 14.14
N VAL A 312 -12.09 -31.54 15.17
CA VAL A 312 -11.35 -32.81 15.05
C VAL A 312 -12.02 -33.87 15.91
N PHE A 313 -12.20 -35.07 15.33
CA PHE A 313 -12.76 -36.23 16.02
C PHE A 313 -11.66 -37.15 16.55
N THR A 314 -11.96 -37.93 17.60
CA THR A 314 -10.98 -38.92 18.14
C THR A 314 -10.55 -40.01 17.16
N CYS A 315 -11.31 -40.22 16.07
CA CYS A 315 -10.92 -41.09 14.96
C CYS A 315 -9.99 -40.42 13.93
N GLY A 316 -9.60 -39.16 14.14
CA GLY A 316 -8.69 -38.41 13.27
C GLY A 316 -9.37 -37.66 12.11
N HIS A 317 -10.70 -37.78 11.96
CA HIS A 317 -11.43 -37.00 10.95
C HIS A 317 -11.49 -35.52 11.34
N GLU A 318 -11.36 -34.66 10.33
CA GLU A 318 -11.43 -33.21 10.45
C GLU A 318 -12.55 -32.65 9.57
N THR A 319 -13.44 -31.87 10.15
CA THR A 319 -14.62 -31.29 9.50
C THR A 319 -14.88 -29.87 10.00
N CYS A 320 -15.80 -29.13 9.38
CA CYS A 320 -16.31 -27.89 9.94
C CYS A 320 -17.30 -28.16 11.09
N MET A 321 -17.50 -27.19 11.98
CA MET A 321 -18.39 -27.27 13.15
C MET A 321 -19.83 -27.61 12.76
N THR A 322 -20.30 -27.15 11.60
CA THR A 322 -21.67 -27.39 11.14
C THR A 322 -21.89 -28.84 10.72
N CYS A 323 -20.98 -29.40 9.92
CA CYS A 323 -21.03 -30.82 9.56
C CYS A 323 -20.81 -31.69 10.80
N ALA A 324 -19.94 -31.29 11.72
CA ALA A 324 -19.68 -32.03 12.95
C ALA A 324 -20.94 -32.20 13.83
N GLN A 325 -21.79 -31.17 13.91
CA GLN A 325 -23.07 -31.24 14.63
C GLN A 325 -24.03 -32.27 14.03
N GLN A 326 -24.02 -32.43 12.71
CA GLN A 326 -24.83 -33.43 12.00
C GLN A 326 -24.27 -34.86 12.13
N MET A 327 -22.97 -35.00 12.42
CA MET A 327 -22.30 -36.29 12.62
C MET A 327 -22.44 -36.88 14.03
N THR A 328 -23.05 -36.17 14.97
CA THR A 328 -23.18 -36.60 16.38
C THR A 328 -23.93 -37.93 16.59
N SER A 329 -24.64 -38.41 15.56
CA SER A 329 -25.36 -39.68 15.51
C SER A 329 -24.65 -40.78 14.69
N CYS A 330 -23.45 -40.52 14.15
CA CYS A 330 -22.70 -41.49 13.35
C CYS A 330 -22.00 -42.54 14.25
N PRO A 331 -22.26 -43.86 14.08
CA PRO A 331 -21.69 -44.91 14.93
C PRO A 331 -20.17 -45.06 14.81
N ASN A 332 -19.55 -44.55 13.73
CA ASN A 332 -18.10 -44.60 13.50
C ASN A 332 -17.35 -43.33 13.98
N CYS A 333 -18.04 -42.21 14.19
CA CYS A 333 -17.40 -40.95 14.62
C CYS A 333 -17.79 -40.65 16.08
N ARG A 334 -16.83 -40.75 17.01
CA ARG A 334 -17.03 -40.44 18.44
C ARG A 334 -17.22 -38.94 18.68
N LYS A 335 -17.27 -38.48 19.94
CA LYS A 335 -17.36 -37.05 20.30
C LYS A 335 -16.18 -36.23 19.74
N PRO A 336 -16.40 -34.95 19.37
CA PRO A 336 -15.34 -34.01 19.02
C PRO A 336 -14.34 -33.80 20.16
N ILE A 337 -13.07 -33.58 19.83
CA ILE A 337 -12.03 -33.21 20.80
C ILE A 337 -12.06 -31.70 20.99
N THR A 338 -12.23 -31.23 22.21
CA THR A 338 -12.30 -29.80 22.55
C THR A 338 -10.95 -29.16 22.83
N ALA A 339 -9.87 -29.94 22.92
CA ALA A 339 -8.51 -29.47 23.19
C ALA A 339 -7.54 -29.91 22.07
N ARG A 340 -7.04 -28.96 21.29
CA ARG A 340 -6.11 -29.19 20.18
C ARG A 340 -4.67 -29.20 20.73
N ILE A 341 -4.11 -30.37 21.06
CA ILE A 341 -2.67 -30.48 21.34
C ILE A 341 -1.94 -30.41 20.00
N ARG A 342 -1.49 -29.22 19.60
CA ARG A 342 -0.61 -29.06 18.43
C ARG A 342 0.77 -29.63 18.78
N ARG A 343 1.07 -30.86 18.35
CA ARG A 343 2.47 -31.27 18.17
C ARG A 343 2.94 -30.63 16.86
N PHE A 344 3.75 -29.58 16.98
CA PHE A 344 4.58 -29.13 15.87
C PHE A 344 5.64 -30.22 15.64
N VAL A 345 5.65 -30.81 14.44
CA VAL A 345 6.80 -31.55 13.91
C VAL A 345 7.37 -30.71 12.80
#